data_AF-A0A7X7J809-F1
#
_entry.id   AF-A0A7X7J809-F1
#
_cell.length_a   1.000
_cell.length_b   1.000
_cell.length_c   1.000
_cell.angle_alpha   90.00
_cell.angle_beta   90.00
_cell.angle_gamma   90.00
#
_symmetry.space_group_name_H-M   'P 1'
#
loop_
_entity.id
_entity.type
_entity.pdbx_description
1 polymer ?
#
loop_
_entity_poly.entity_id
_entity_poly.type
_entity_poly.pdbx_seq_one_letter_code
_entity_poly.pdbx_strand_id
1 'polypeptide(L)'
;MTDAKKVPREWENEGCLGVNKEAPFATLFPYPDEGSALGGAGDSPRVLSLNGSWRFNWVPHPDQRPLDFFKPGFDAGAWKEIPVPSNWEMQGFGTPIYTNVTYPHSPTPPLVTGEVPAHYTARKEPNPVGSYLREFEMPADWNGQQVFIQFDGVASAFYLWVNGEYAGYSQESRTPAVFNVTRFLKPGSNAVAAQVYKWCAGSFLEDQDFWRLGGIFRGVRLFARPPMHVRDFFARCEFDSSYCDAVFRLGASVVNLGGAPASATLEAVLADADGVRAGSSLMRFGLELVAAGREAQVQGEVRIAAPRQWSAEDPYLYTLLLTLRAPCGTVLETVPCRFGFRQVEVRGNALFLNGRKILLKGVNRHEIEPGTGYAVTLEGMVRDIELMKRHNVNTVRTCHYPDDPRWYDLCDRYGIYIVGEANVESHGMGYGENSLANPRRWEAAHVDRNVRMVERDKNHPCVIMWSMGNEA
;
A
#
# COMPACT_ATOMS: atom_id res chain seq x y z
N MET A 1 7.30 -37.41 24.77
CA MET A 1 6.53 -37.28 23.51
C MET A 1 5.08 -37.06 23.89
N THR A 2 4.66 -35.80 23.88
CA THR A 2 3.27 -35.37 24.07
C THR A 2 3.07 -34.19 23.14
N ASP A 3 2.56 -34.49 21.96
CA ASP A 3 1.51 -33.77 21.22
C ASP A 3 1.37 -32.25 21.41
N ALA A 4 2.47 -31.51 21.27
CA ALA A 4 2.41 -30.16 20.74
C ALA A 4 2.06 -30.28 19.26
N LYS A 5 0.75 -30.37 18.95
CA LYS A 5 0.24 -30.11 17.60
C LYS A 5 0.99 -28.90 17.05
N LYS A 6 1.83 -29.12 16.03
CA LYS A 6 2.72 -28.13 15.43
C LYS A 6 1.92 -26.85 15.21
N VAL A 7 2.25 -25.78 15.94
CA VAL A 7 1.72 -24.45 15.63
C VAL A 7 2.13 -24.18 14.17
N PRO A 8 1.19 -23.92 13.25
CA PRO A 8 1.53 -23.63 11.86
C PRO A 8 2.50 -22.45 11.80
N ARG A 9 3.47 -22.51 10.87
CA ARG A 9 4.33 -21.36 10.57
C ARG A 9 3.43 -20.18 10.18
N GLU A 10 3.87 -18.93 10.38
CA GLU A 10 3.03 -17.76 10.08
C GLU A 10 2.47 -17.79 8.64
N TRP A 11 3.29 -18.21 7.67
CA TRP A 11 2.88 -18.36 6.27
C TRP A 11 1.97 -19.56 5.96
N GLU A 12 1.67 -20.44 6.91
CA GLU A 12 0.67 -21.51 6.80
C GLU A 12 -0.51 -21.28 7.77
N ASN A 13 -0.69 -20.05 8.27
CA ASN A 13 -1.74 -19.69 9.20
C ASN A 13 -2.62 -18.57 8.63
N GLU A 14 -3.85 -18.90 8.22
CA GLU A 14 -4.81 -17.94 7.68
C GLU A 14 -5.20 -16.82 8.67
N GLY A 15 -5.05 -17.07 9.97
CA GLY A 15 -5.28 -16.08 11.02
C GLY A 15 -4.08 -15.14 11.27
N CYS A 16 -2.90 -15.44 10.71
CA CYS A 16 -1.70 -14.61 10.88
C CYS A 16 -1.54 -13.64 9.71
N LEU A 17 -2.23 -12.50 9.76
CA LEU A 17 -2.22 -11.49 8.68
C LEU A 17 -0.92 -10.67 8.63
N GLY A 18 -0.20 -10.64 9.75
CA GLY A 18 1.09 -10.00 9.91
C GLY A 18 1.52 -9.91 11.36
N VAL A 19 2.78 -9.57 11.60
CA VAL A 19 3.37 -9.40 12.93
C VAL A 19 4.09 -8.07 12.98
N ASN A 20 3.79 -7.23 13.98
CA ASN A 20 4.35 -5.88 14.17
C ASN A 20 4.13 -4.89 13.00
N LYS A 21 3.15 -5.15 12.14
CA LYS A 21 2.75 -4.19 11.10
C LYS A 21 2.04 -3.00 11.72
N GLU A 22 2.30 -1.82 11.18
CA GLU A 22 1.46 -0.65 11.45
C GLU A 22 0.04 -0.88 10.93
N ALA A 23 -0.93 -0.23 11.56
CA ALA A 23 -2.29 -0.20 11.06
C ALA A 23 -2.33 0.47 9.67
N PRO A 24 -3.26 0.09 8.78
CA PRO A 24 -3.40 0.74 7.48
C PRO A 24 -3.73 2.23 7.63
N PHE A 25 -3.18 3.06 6.75
CA PHE A 25 -3.40 4.51 6.71
C PHE A 25 -3.41 4.99 5.25
N ALA A 26 -3.95 6.18 5.02
CA ALA A 26 -4.00 6.80 3.70
C ALA A 26 -2.59 7.02 3.14
N THR A 27 -2.41 6.83 1.82
CA THR A 27 -1.12 7.13 1.17
C THR A 27 -0.65 8.53 1.56
N LEU A 28 0.48 8.61 2.27
CA LEU A 28 1.04 9.86 2.76
C LEU A 28 2.56 9.88 2.62
N PHE A 29 3.09 11.10 2.51
CA PHE A 29 4.52 11.37 2.42
C PHE A 29 4.83 12.52 3.39
N PRO A 30 5.71 12.33 4.37
CA PRO A 30 6.01 13.37 5.35
C PRO A 30 6.97 14.39 4.75
N TYR A 31 6.72 15.68 4.88
CA TYR A 31 7.63 16.77 4.48
C TYR A 31 8.05 17.61 5.69
N PRO A 32 9.23 18.25 5.65
CA PRO A 32 9.68 19.13 6.73
C PRO A 32 8.92 20.46 6.78
N ASP A 33 8.37 20.92 5.65
CA ASP A 33 7.72 22.22 5.53
C ASP A 33 6.69 22.26 4.39
N GLU A 34 5.90 23.33 4.35
CA GLU A 34 4.85 23.55 3.34
C GLU A 34 5.41 23.79 1.94
N GLY A 35 6.54 24.50 1.82
CA GLY A 35 7.13 24.84 0.53
C GLY A 35 7.60 23.60 -0.22
N SER A 36 8.29 22.69 0.47
CA SER A 36 8.71 21.41 -0.11
C SER A 36 7.55 20.44 -0.38
N ALA A 37 6.43 20.58 0.33
CA ALA A 37 5.24 19.73 0.15
C ALA A 37 4.35 20.11 -1.06
N LEU A 38 4.44 21.35 -1.56
CA LEU A 38 3.55 21.86 -2.62
C LEU A 38 3.69 21.11 -3.96
N GLY A 39 4.87 20.54 -4.25
CA GLY A 39 5.11 19.71 -5.43
C GLY A 39 4.26 18.43 -5.48
N GLY A 40 3.68 18.03 -4.35
CA GLY A 40 2.95 16.77 -4.19
C GLY A 40 3.85 15.62 -3.74
N ALA A 41 3.31 14.41 -3.79
CA ALA A 41 3.98 13.19 -3.32
C ALA A 41 5.19 12.80 -4.18
N GLY A 42 6.27 12.32 -3.55
CA GLY A 42 7.32 11.53 -4.23
C GLY A 42 8.76 11.93 -3.88
N ASP A 43 9.04 13.23 -3.78
CA ASP A 43 10.42 13.76 -3.65
C ASP A 43 10.71 14.34 -2.25
N SER A 44 10.05 13.81 -1.22
CA SER A 44 10.29 14.30 0.13
C SER A 44 11.72 14.01 0.60
N PRO A 45 12.42 14.99 1.20
CA PRO A 45 13.73 14.76 1.82
C PRO A 45 13.65 13.83 3.05
N ARG A 46 12.45 13.52 3.55
CA ARG A 46 12.22 12.55 4.63
C ARG A 46 11.99 11.13 4.12
N VAL A 47 12.14 10.88 2.82
CA VAL A 47 11.98 9.56 2.21
C VAL A 47 13.30 9.13 1.60
N LEU A 48 13.71 7.90 1.91
CA LEU A 48 14.87 7.26 1.32
C LEU A 48 14.43 6.01 0.56
N SER A 49 14.62 6.00 -0.75
CA SER A 49 14.38 4.82 -1.57
C SER A 49 15.41 3.74 -1.26
N LEU A 50 14.94 2.50 -1.09
CA LEU A 50 15.77 1.30 -1.02
C LEU A 50 15.71 0.48 -2.31
N ASN A 51 15.15 1.04 -3.39
CA ASN A 51 15.20 0.42 -4.71
C ASN A 51 16.64 0.33 -5.24
N GLY A 52 16.86 -0.53 -6.23
CA GLY A 52 18.16 -0.78 -6.85
C GLY A 52 18.66 -2.20 -6.58
N SER A 53 19.97 -2.39 -6.55
CA SER A 53 20.57 -3.72 -6.37
C SER A 53 20.47 -4.23 -4.92
N TRP A 54 20.09 -5.49 -4.75
CA TRP A 54 20.10 -6.22 -3.48
C TRP A 54 20.86 -7.54 -3.65
N ARG A 55 21.60 -7.97 -2.62
CA ARG A 55 22.16 -9.32 -2.57
C ARG A 55 21.01 -10.32 -2.50
N PHE A 56 21.08 -11.37 -3.31
CA PHE A 56 19.96 -12.28 -3.52
C PHE A 56 20.38 -13.74 -3.59
N ASN A 57 19.65 -14.58 -2.86
CA ASN A 57 19.72 -16.04 -2.93
C ASN A 57 18.33 -16.62 -3.14
N TRP A 58 18.21 -17.57 -4.07
CA TRP A 58 16.96 -18.26 -4.36
C TRP A 58 17.14 -19.75 -4.15
N VAL A 59 16.13 -20.37 -3.52
CA VAL A 59 16.04 -21.83 -3.37
C VAL A 59 14.64 -22.33 -3.68
N PRO A 60 14.47 -23.56 -4.20
CA PRO A 60 13.16 -24.10 -4.57
C PRO A 60 12.30 -24.55 -3.38
N HIS A 61 12.91 -24.75 -2.20
CA HIS A 61 12.26 -25.31 -1.02
C HIS A 61 12.63 -24.53 0.26
N PRO A 62 11.71 -24.26 1.19
CA PRO A 62 12.00 -23.48 2.40
C PRO A 62 13.10 -24.06 3.29
N ASP A 63 13.22 -25.38 3.37
CA ASP A 63 14.25 -26.03 4.18
C ASP A 63 15.68 -25.87 3.64
N GLN A 64 15.83 -25.38 2.39
CA GLN A 64 17.14 -25.10 1.78
C GLN A 64 17.56 -23.63 1.96
N ARG A 65 16.68 -22.77 2.48
CA ARG A 65 16.94 -21.34 2.59
C ARG A 65 18.05 -21.07 3.61
N PRO A 66 18.85 -20.00 3.44
CA PRO A 66 19.80 -19.60 4.45
C PRO A 66 19.06 -19.12 5.71
N LEU A 67 19.37 -19.71 6.86
CA LEU A 67 18.67 -19.42 8.12
C LEU A 67 19.26 -18.24 8.89
N ASP A 68 20.52 -17.90 8.62
CA ASP A 68 21.30 -16.93 9.41
C ASP A 68 21.72 -15.68 8.61
N PHE A 69 21.25 -15.55 7.36
CA PHE A 69 21.68 -14.47 6.45
C PHE A 69 21.38 -13.06 6.92
N PHE A 70 20.43 -12.90 7.86
CA PHE A 70 20.07 -11.62 8.44
C PHE A 70 21.06 -11.16 9.51
N LYS A 71 21.91 -12.05 10.04
CA LYS A 71 22.82 -11.73 11.16
C LYS A 71 23.90 -10.75 10.71
N PRO A 72 24.31 -9.78 11.57
CA PRO A 72 25.42 -8.89 11.27
C PRO A 72 26.69 -9.68 10.98
N GLY A 73 27.43 -9.28 9.95
CA GLY A 73 28.68 -9.93 9.52
C GLY A 73 28.49 -11.19 8.68
N PHE A 74 27.26 -11.55 8.28
CA PHE A 74 27.05 -12.60 7.29
C PHE A 74 27.70 -12.23 5.96
N ASP A 75 28.54 -13.12 5.42
CA ASP A 75 29.19 -12.91 4.12
C ASP A 75 28.26 -13.33 2.97
N ALA A 76 27.63 -12.33 2.35
CA ALA A 76 26.83 -12.51 1.14
C ALA A 76 27.64 -12.29 -0.15
N GLY A 77 28.98 -12.26 -0.11
CA GLY A 77 29.84 -11.96 -1.26
C GLY A 77 29.68 -12.94 -2.43
N ALA A 78 29.29 -14.19 -2.16
CA ALA A 78 29.00 -15.19 -3.18
C ALA A 78 27.57 -15.10 -3.75
N TRP A 79 26.70 -14.26 -3.18
CA TRP A 79 25.32 -14.12 -3.64
C TRP A 79 25.26 -13.28 -4.91
N LYS A 80 24.28 -13.62 -5.76
CA LYS A 80 23.96 -12.80 -6.93
C LYS A 80 23.36 -11.47 -6.47
N GLU A 81 23.22 -10.56 -7.41
CA GLU A 81 22.46 -9.33 -7.22
C GLU A 81 21.13 -9.42 -7.99
N ILE A 82 20.09 -8.80 -7.46
CA ILE A 82 18.78 -8.66 -8.10
C ILE A 82 18.31 -7.20 -8.01
N PRO A 83 17.72 -6.63 -9.07
CA PRO A 83 17.06 -5.34 -8.96
C PRO A 83 15.79 -5.46 -8.11
N VAL A 84 15.56 -4.48 -7.23
CA VAL A 84 14.31 -4.29 -6.50
C VAL A 84 13.75 -2.92 -6.90
N PRO A 85 12.48 -2.83 -7.34
CA PRO A 85 11.52 -3.93 -7.47
C PRO A 85 11.78 -4.85 -8.68
N SER A 86 11.47 -6.14 -8.52
CA SER A 86 11.32 -7.09 -9.63
C SER A 86 10.59 -8.36 -9.19
N ASN A 87 10.06 -9.11 -10.16
CA ASN A 87 9.75 -10.51 -9.95
C ASN A 87 10.98 -11.36 -10.27
N TRP A 88 11.35 -12.30 -9.39
CA TRP A 88 12.58 -13.09 -9.59
C TRP A 88 12.52 -13.97 -10.84
N GLU A 89 11.31 -14.35 -11.30
CA GLU A 89 11.13 -15.12 -12.53
C GLU A 89 11.56 -14.33 -13.76
N MET A 90 11.33 -13.01 -13.74
CA MET A 90 11.76 -12.11 -14.81
C MET A 90 13.28 -11.87 -14.78
N GLN A 91 13.95 -12.27 -13.70
CA GLN A 91 15.39 -12.18 -13.50
C GLN A 91 16.08 -13.55 -13.66
N GLY A 92 15.37 -14.57 -14.15
CA GLY A 92 15.92 -15.89 -14.45
C GLY A 92 15.98 -16.87 -13.27
N PHE A 93 15.23 -16.62 -12.20
CA PHE A 93 15.11 -17.53 -11.05
C PHE A 93 13.74 -18.20 -10.98
N GLY A 94 13.71 -19.51 -10.76
CA GLY A 94 12.47 -20.28 -10.70
C GLY A 94 11.70 -20.27 -12.02
N THR A 95 10.42 -20.65 -11.94
CA THR A 95 9.57 -20.80 -13.13
C THR A 95 8.32 -19.91 -13.05
N PRO A 96 8.04 -19.04 -14.05
CA PRO A 96 6.77 -18.33 -14.13
C PRO A 96 5.64 -19.31 -14.48
N ILE A 97 4.51 -19.22 -13.79
CA ILE A 97 3.38 -20.14 -13.97
C ILE A 97 2.17 -19.34 -14.42
N TYR A 98 1.58 -19.68 -15.55
CA TYR A 98 0.25 -19.18 -15.90
C TYR A 98 -0.78 -20.27 -15.64
N THR A 99 -1.84 -19.92 -14.93
CA THR A 99 -3.01 -20.75 -14.70
C THR A 99 -4.19 -19.82 -14.48
N ASN A 100 -5.37 -20.25 -14.96
CA ASN A 100 -6.62 -19.54 -14.75
C ASN A 100 -7.17 -19.92 -13.36
N VAL A 101 -8.05 -20.92 -13.30
CA VAL A 101 -8.77 -21.31 -12.08
C VAL A 101 -7.96 -22.20 -11.12
N THR A 102 -7.01 -22.98 -11.64
CA THR A 102 -6.39 -24.03 -10.84
C THR A 102 -5.21 -23.48 -10.05
N TYR A 103 -5.22 -23.63 -8.72
CA TYR A 103 -4.04 -23.34 -7.90
C TYR A 103 -2.81 -24.12 -8.39
N PRO A 104 -1.65 -23.46 -8.52
CA PRO A 104 -0.39 -24.09 -8.94
C PRO A 104 0.33 -24.82 -7.79
N HIS A 105 -0.21 -24.74 -6.57
CA HIS A 105 0.27 -25.38 -5.35
C HIS A 105 -0.79 -26.33 -4.77
N SER A 106 -0.52 -26.96 -3.62
CA SER A 106 -1.48 -27.83 -2.94
C SER A 106 -2.80 -27.08 -2.68
N PRO A 107 -3.97 -27.60 -3.10
CA PRO A 107 -5.26 -26.97 -2.88
C PRO A 107 -5.85 -27.38 -1.50
N THR A 108 -5.04 -27.37 -0.44
CA THR A 108 -5.44 -27.82 0.92
C THR A 108 -5.33 -26.68 1.94
N PRO A 109 -6.27 -25.71 1.96
CA PRO A 109 -6.11 -24.53 2.81
C PRO A 109 -6.08 -24.85 4.31
N PRO A 110 -5.13 -24.27 5.09
CA PRO A 110 -4.21 -23.18 4.71
C PRO A 110 -2.83 -23.65 4.20
N LEU A 111 -2.63 -24.95 4.05
CA LEU A 111 -1.34 -25.56 3.69
C LEU A 111 -1.09 -25.40 2.19
N VAL A 112 -0.03 -24.67 1.85
CA VAL A 112 0.41 -24.51 0.45
C VAL A 112 1.44 -25.56 0.03
N THR A 113 2.02 -26.27 1.00
CA THR A 113 2.88 -27.42 0.74
C THR A 113 2.06 -28.71 0.92
N GLY A 114 2.20 -29.65 -0.01
CA GLY A 114 1.40 -30.88 -0.03
C GLY A 114 1.56 -31.66 -1.32
N GLU A 115 0.79 -32.74 -1.46
CA GLU A 115 0.78 -33.52 -2.69
C GLU A 115 0.14 -32.72 -3.84
N VAL A 116 0.82 -32.73 -4.98
CA VAL A 116 0.38 -32.08 -6.22
C VAL A 116 0.59 -33.04 -7.40
N PRO A 117 -0.14 -32.87 -8.52
CA PRO A 117 0.06 -33.68 -9.71
C PRO A 117 1.53 -33.70 -10.18
N ALA A 118 1.98 -34.85 -10.69
CA ALA A 118 3.40 -35.07 -11.03
C ALA A 118 3.97 -34.09 -12.07
N HIS A 119 3.10 -33.47 -12.89
CA HIS A 119 3.50 -32.52 -13.92
C HIS A 119 3.55 -31.07 -13.43
N TYR A 120 3.13 -30.78 -12.19
CA TYR A 120 3.15 -29.41 -11.65
C TYR A 120 4.57 -28.95 -11.34
N THR A 121 4.83 -27.66 -11.58
CA THR A 121 6.08 -26.99 -11.16
C THR A 121 6.35 -27.16 -9.67
N ALA A 122 5.29 -27.18 -8.84
CA ALA A 122 5.37 -27.42 -7.40
C ALA A 122 5.99 -28.79 -6.99
N ARG A 123 6.16 -29.74 -7.92
CA ARG A 123 6.95 -30.97 -7.65
C ARG A 123 8.45 -30.69 -7.51
N LYS A 124 8.96 -29.69 -8.23
CA LYS A 124 10.38 -29.28 -8.21
C LYS A 124 10.59 -28.04 -7.35
N GLU A 125 9.61 -27.16 -7.34
CA GLU A 125 9.59 -25.86 -6.68
C GLU A 125 8.37 -25.78 -5.72
N PRO A 126 8.31 -26.61 -4.66
CA PRO A 126 7.11 -26.72 -3.82
C PRO A 126 6.77 -25.43 -3.07
N ASN A 127 7.77 -24.67 -2.64
CA ASN A 127 7.58 -23.29 -2.17
C ASN A 127 8.90 -22.52 -2.26
N PRO A 128 9.21 -21.90 -3.42
CA PRO A 128 10.43 -21.14 -3.59
C PRO A 128 10.58 -20.02 -2.58
N VAL A 129 11.83 -19.81 -2.14
CA VAL A 129 12.18 -18.76 -1.19
C VAL A 129 13.28 -17.89 -1.78
N GLY A 130 13.03 -16.58 -1.82
CA GLY A 130 14.02 -15.55 -2.14
C GLY A 130 14.50 -14.84 -0.87
N SER A 131 15.80 -14.89 -0.59
CA SER A 131 16.43 -14.15 0.51
C SER A 131 17.14 -12.92 -0.04
N TYR A 132 16.75 -11.75 0.43
CA TYR A 132 17.21 -10.43 0.00
C TYR A 132 17.98 -9.75 1.13
N LEU A 133 19.17 -9.22 0.86
CA LEU A 133 19.97 -8.46 1.83
C LEU A 133 20.46 -7.17 1.18
N ARG A 134 20.28 -6.05 1.89
CA ARG A 134 20.77 -4.75 1.46
C ARG A 134 21.28 -3.91 2.61
N GLU A 135 22.42 -3.28 2.38
CA GLU A 135 22.96 -2.23 3.24
C GLU A 135 22.48 -0.85 2.78
N PHE A 136 22.36 0.08 3.73
CA PHE A 136 22.03 1.47 3.47
C PHE A 136 22.64 2.37 4.55
N GLU A 137 22.89 3.63 4.19
CA GLU A 137 23.33 4.66 5.12
C GLU A 137 22.11 5.44 5.63
N MET A 138 21.99 5.56 6.95
CA MET A 138 20.92 6.36 7.56
C MET A 138 21.26 7.86 7.45
N PRO A 139 20.37 8.70 6.91
CA PRO A 139 20.57 10.16 6.90
C PRO A 139 20.79 10.71 8.31
N ALA A 140 21.75 11.63 8.46
CA ALA A 140 22.17 12.13 9.77
C ALA A 140 21.06 12.92 10.50
N ASP A 141 20.21 13.61 9.73
CA ASP A 141 19.08 14.41 10.20
C ASP A 141 17.88 13.56 10.67
N TRP A 142 17.93 12.24 10.49
CA TRP A 142 16.90 11.32 10.99
C TRP A 142 17.12 10.90 12.44
N ASN A 143 18.25 11.29 13.06
CA ASN A 143 18.50 10.99 14.46
C ASN A 143 17.41 11.58 15.37
N GLY A 144 16.78 10.74 16.20
CA GLY A 144 15.67 11.12 17.07
C GLY A 144 14.29 11.19 16.37
N GLN A 145 14.22 10.92 15.07
CA GLN A 145 12.95 10.73 14.36
C GLN A 145 12.42 9.31 14.58
N GLN A 146 11.14 9.11 14.30
CA GLN A 146 10.53 7.79 14.10
C GLN A 146 10.77 7.37 12.64
N VAL A 147 11.43 6.24 12.43
CA VAL A 147 11.76 5.72 11.11
C VAL A 147 10.93 4.47 10.83
N PHE A 148 10.27 4.49 9.68
CA PHE A 148 9.43 3.40 9.20
C PHE A 148 10.01 2.84 7.91
N ILE A 149 9.90 1.53 7.72
CA ILE A 149 10.16 0.89 6.43
C ILE A 149 8.82 0.45 5.83
N GLN A 150 8.66 0.70 4.53
CA GLN A 150 7.48 0.33 3.76
C GLN A 150 7.89 -0.49 2.55
N PHE A 151 7.24 -1.66 2.41
CA PHE A 151 7.25 -2.47 1.21
C PHE A 151 5.90 -2.30 0.50
N ASP A 152 5.90 -1.74 -0.71
CA ASP A 152 4.65 -1.41 -1.41
C ASP A 152 3.94 -2.64 -2.02
N GLY A 153 4.66 -3.76 -2.17
CA GLY A 153 4.14 -5.00 -2.73
C GLY A 153 5.20 -6.12 -2.74
N VAL A 154 4.88 -7.22 -2.06
CA VAL A 154 5.74 -8.42 -1.96
C VAL A 154 4.88 -9.66 -2.20
N ALA A 155 5.24 -10.46 -3.21
CA ALA A 155 4.50 -11.67 -3.55
C ALA A 155 5.21 -12.91 -2.97
N SER A 156 4.60 -13.69 -2.07
CA SER A 156 3.26 -13.53 -1.47
C SER A 156 3.26 -13.30 0.06
N ALA A 157 4.37 -13.60 0.73
CA ALA A 157 4.60 -13.28 2.12
C ALA A 157 6.09 -13.13 2.42
N PHE A 158 6.43 -12.40 3.48
CA PHE A 158 7.83 -12.24 3.87
C PHE A 158 8.03 -12.00 5.36
N TYR A 159 9.22 -12.40 5.82
CA TYR A 159 9.78 -12.04 7.12
C TYR A 159 10.82 -10.93 6.93
N LEU A 160 10.90 -10.03 7.91
CA LEU A 160 11.77 -8.86 7.88
C LEU A 160 12.69 -8.80 9.09
N TRP A 161 13.95 -8.49 8.84
CA TRP A 161 14.95 -8.16 9.85
C TRP A 161 15.65 -6.85 9.53
N VAL A 162 16.02 -6.11 10.57
CA VAL A 162 16.86 -4.91 10.48
C VAL A 162 18.02 -5.08 11.47
N ASN A 163 19.26 -4.95 10.98
CA ASN A 163 20.48 -5.15 11.77
C ASN A 163 20.52 -6.48 12.56
N GLY A 164 19.93 -7.54 12.01
CA GLY A 164 19.87 -8.86 12.64
C GLY A 164 18.70 -9.11 13.56
N GLU A 165 17.90 -8.10 13.87
CA GLU A 165 16.76 -8.21 14.76
C GLU A 165 15.47 -8.39 13.97
N TYR A 166 14.60 -9.27 14.46
CA TYR A 166 13.32 -9.56 13.81
C TYR A 166 12.37 -8.37 13.93
N ALA A 167 12.01 -7.78 12.79
CA ALA A 167 11.11 -6.64 12.72
C ALA A 167 9.65 -7.08 12.60
N GLY A 168 9.34 -8.07 11.75
CA GLY A 168 7.97 -8.53 11.57
C GLY A 168 7.73 -9.46 10.38
N TYR A 169 6.45 -9.70 10.11
CA TYR A 169 5.95 -10.57 9.04
C TYR A 169 4.74 -9.93 8.35
N SER A 170 4.57 -10.19 7.05
CA SER A 170 3.34 -9.81 6.32
C SER A 170 2.97 -10.84 5.26
N GLN A 171 1.65 -10.97 5.05
CA GLN A 171 1.01 -11.55 3.86
C GLN A 171 0.03 -10.54 3.24
N GLU A 172 -0.54 -10.88 2.08
CA GLU A 172 -1.25 -10.01 1.13
C GLU A 172 -0.27 -9.19 0.28
N SER A 173 -0.29 -9.45 -1.03
CA SER A 173 0.76 -8.98 -1.94
C SER A 173 0.55 -7.58 -2.54
N ARG A 174 -0.65 -7.00 -2.44
CA ARG A 174 -1.08 -5.87 -3.28
C ARG A 174 -1.35 -4.57 -2.53
N THR A 175 -1.21 -4.55 -1.21
CA THR A 175 -1.21 -3.32 -0.40
C THR A 175 0.03 -3.27 0.49
N PRO A 176 0.49 -2.06 0.87
CA PRO A 176 1.77 -1.93 1.56
C PRO A 176 1.83 -2.64 2.92
N ALA A 177 3.03 -3.07 3.29
CA ALA A 177 3.37 -3.50 4.64
C ALA A 177 4.36 -2.50 5.25
N VAL A 178 3.98 -1.89 6.38
CA VAL A 178 4.75 -0.82 7.05
C VAL A 178 5.14 -1.28 8.45
N PHE A 179 6.39 -1.02 8.84
CA PHE A 179 6.92 -1.38 10.16
C PHE A 179 7.68 -0.19 10.74
N ASN A 180 7.42 0.18 12.00
CA ASN A 180 8.30 1.07 12.74
C ASN A 180 9.61 0.35 13.07
N VAL A 181 10.71 0.79 12.48
CA VAL A 181 12.04 0.18 12.63
C VAL A 181 13.00 1.01 13.48
N THR A 182 12.52 2.11 14.06
CA THR A 182 13.33 3.08 14.83
C THR A 182 14.26 2.40 15.83
N ARG A 183 13.75 1.42 16.59
CA ARG A 183 14.52 0.74 17.65
C ARG A 183 15.65 -0.16 17.16
N PHE A 184 15.64 -0.54 15.89
CA PHE A 184 16.64 -1.45 15.31
C PHE A 184 17.79 -0.69 14.63
N LEU A 185 17.63 0.60 14.40
CA LEU A 185 18.56 1.41 13.64
C LEU A 185 19.69 1.97 14.49
N LYS A 186 20.82 2.22 13.84
CA LYS A 186 21.99 2.90 14.42
C LYS A 186 22.47 4.02 13.48
N PRO A 187 23.22 5.02 13.96
CA PRO A 187 23.88 6.00 13.10
C PRO A 187 24.78 5.34 12.05
N GLY A 188 24.78 5.88 10.82
CA GLY A 188 25.59 5.38 9.71
C GLY A 188 25.01 4.13 9.05
N SER A 189 25.86 3.12 8.86
CA SER A 189 25.55 1.91 8.08
C SER A 189 24.58 0.98 8.80
N ASN A 190 23.53 0.58 8.09
CA ASN A 190 22.49 -0.35 8.54
C ASN A 190 22.23 -1.41 7.47
N ALA A 191 21.68 -2.56 7.86
CA ALA A 191 21.29 -3.61 6.94
C ALA A 191 19.82 -4.00 7.12
N VAL A 192 19.14 -4.24 6.00
CA VAL A 192 17.80 -4.82 5.95
C VAL A 192 17.87 -6.18 5.25
N ALA A 193 17.20 -7.16 5.82
CA ALA A 193 17.09 -8.51 5.27
C ALA A 193 15.62 -8.91 5.17
N ALA A 194 15.22 -9.46 4.02
CA ALA A 194 13.87 -9.95 3.78
C ALA A 194 13.90 -11.37 3.23
N GLN A 195 13.07 -12.26 3.77
CA GLN A 195 12.93 -13.63 3.29
C GLN A 195 11.52 -13.84 2.75
N VAL A 196 11.40 -13.90 1.43
CA VAL A 196 10.14 -13.89 0.68
C VAL A 196 9.78 -15.31 0.24
N TYR A 197 8.54 -15.71 0.49
CA TYR A 197 7.99 -17.02 0.13
C TYR A 197 7.04 -16.85 -1.06
N LYS A 198 7.13 -17.76 -2.05
CA LYS A 198 6.25 -17.75 -3.22
C LYS A 198 4.79 -18.05 -2.85
N TRP A 199 4.59 -18.95 -1.88
CA TRP A 199 3.28 -19.39 -1.43
C TRP A 199 3.13 -19.22 0.08
N CYS A 200 1.95 -18.77 0.50
CA CYS A 200 1.52 -18.66 1.88
C CYS A 200 0.01 -18.91 1.99
N ALA A 201 -0.54 -18.97 3.21
CA ALA A 201 -1.99 -19.08 3.42
C ALA A 201 -2.76 -17.99 2.66
N GLY A 202 -2.22 -16.77 2.61
CA GLY A 202 -2.77 -15.68 1.80
C GLY A 202 -2.89 -15.98 0.31
N SER A 203 -2.09 -16.88 -0.26
CA SER A 203 -2.13 -17.26 -1.69
C SER A 203 -3.46 -17.91 -2.10
N PHE A 204 -4.21 -18.48 -1.16
CA PHE A 204 -5.56 -18.99 -1.43
C PHE A 204 -6.58 -17.88 -1.73
N LEU A 205 -6.29 -16.62 -1.37
CA LEU A 205 -7.11 -15.45 -1.73
C LEU A 205 -6.48 -14.64 -2.88
N GLU A 206 -5.49 -15.19 -3.59
CA GLU A 206 -4.76 -14.56 -4.70
C GLU A 206 -4.75 -15.47 -5.93
N ASP A 207 -5.94 -15.96 -6.30
CA ASP A 207 -6.13 -16.94 -7.38
C ASP A 207 -6.58 -16.33 -8.72
N GLN A 208 -6.17 -15.09 -9.00
CA GLN A 208 -6.51 -14.41 -10.25
C GLN A 208 -6.07 -15.21 -11.50
N ASP A 209 -6.82 -15.06 -12.60
CA ASP A 209 -6.44 -15.56 -13.93
C ASP A 209 -5.29 -14.73 -14.53
N PHE A 210 -4.08 -15.01 -14.05
CA PHE A 210 -2.86 -14.35 -14.51
C PHE A 210 -1.60 -15.17 -14.20
N TRP A 211 -0.45 -14.63 -14.61
CA TRP A 211 0.86 -15.16 -14.23
C TRP A 211 1.03 -15.16 -12.72
N ARG A 212 1.61 -16.22 -12.16
CA ARG A 212 1.94 -16.39 -10.74
C ARG A 212 3.45 -16.26 -10.54
N LEU A 213 3.84 -15.06 -10.11
CA LEU A 213 5.23 -14.63 -9.91
C LEU A 213 5.50 -14.32 -8.43
N GLY A 214 6.77 -14.36 -8.02
CA GLY A 214 7.21 -14.06 -6.66
C GLY A 214 8.20 -12.91 -6.58
N GLY A 215 8.46 -12.42 -5.36
CA GLY A 215 9.51 -11.43 -5.08
C GLY A 215 8.99 -10.06 -4.60
N ILE A 216 9.92 -9.13 -4.43
CA ILE A 216 9.64 -7.74 -4.02
C ILE A 216 9.38 -6.94 -5.30
N PHE A 217 8.11 -6.85 -5.71
CA PHE A 217 7.74 -6.39 -7.05
C PHE A 217 7.23 -4.94 -7.12
N ARG A 218 7.02 -4.28 -5.97
CA ARG A 218 6.87 -2.82 -5.88
C ARG A 218 7.94 -2.22 -4.96
N GLY A 219 7.99 -0.89 -4.91
CA GLY A 219 9.06 -0.14 -4.25
C GLY A 219 9.26 -0.50 -2.77
N VAL A 220 10.49 -0.29 -2.31
CA VAL A 220 10.86 -0.33 -0.89
C VAL A 220 11.42 1.03 -0.51
N ARG A 221 10.94 1.58 0.60
CA ARG A 221 11.40 2.88 1.09
C ARG A 221 11.45 2.94 2.60
N LEU A 222 12.33 3.78 3.11
CA LEU A 222 12.28 4.28 4.47
C LEU A 222 11.68 5.68 4.47
N PHE A 223 11.00 6.03 5.56
CA PHE A 223 10.64 7.42 5.80
C PHE A 223 10.75 7.79 7.28
N ALA A 224 11.21 9.01 7.53
CA ALA A 224 11.34 9.58 8.86
C ALA A 224 10.21 10.55 9.19
N ARG A 225 9.75 10.50 10.42
CA ARG A 225 8.69 11.35 10.96
C ARG A 225 9.08 11.87 12.33
N PRO A 226 8.64 13.08 12.73
CA PRO A 226 8.83 13.54 14.09
C PRO A 226 8.14 12.60 15.09
N PRO A 227 8.56 12.58 16.36
CA PRO A 227 7.92 11.78 17.39
C PRO A 227 6.40 11.98 17.47
N MET A 228 5.92 13.20 17.25
CA MET A 228 4.50 13.51 17.10
C MET A 228 4.18 13.84 15.63
N HIS A 229 3.28 13.08 15.00
CA HIS A 229 3.01 13.18 13.56
C HIS A 229 1.57 12.76 13.19
N VAL A 230 1.13 13.10 11.98
CA VAL A 230 -0.21 12.74 11.47
C VAL A 230 -0.27 11.27 11.10
N ARG A 231 -0.87 10.41 11.92
CA ARG A 231 -0.93 8.98 11.62
C ARG A 231 -1.76 8.68 10.38
N ASP A 232 -2.95 9.27 10.29
CA ASP A 232 -3.91 9.04 9.21
C ASP A 232 -4.90 10.21 9.10
N PHE A 233 -5.56 10.36 7.94
CA PHE A 233 -6.59 11.37 7.73
C PHE A 233 -7.59 10.96 6.64
N PHE A 234 -8.80 11.51 6.73
CA PHE A 234 -9.83 11.36 5.71
C PHE A 234 -10.42 12.73 5.36
N ALA A 235 -10.20 13.15 4.11
CA ALA A 235 -10.74 14.38 3.53
C ALA A 235 -11.92 14.03 2.61
N ARG A 236 -13.05 14.69 2.82
CA ARG A 236 -14.28 14.44 2.03
C ARG A 236 -15.06 15.73 1.81
N CYS A 237 -15.93 15.73 0.82
CA CYS A 237 -16.86 16.83 0.62
C CYS A 237 -18.27 16.34 0.34
N GLU A 238 -19.24 17.21 0.57
CA GLU A 238 -20.62 17.04 0.19
C GLU A 238 -21.12 18.35 -0.41
N PHE A 239 -21.77 18.30 -1.56
CA PHE A 239 -22.34 19.46 -2.22
C PHE A 239 -23.73 19.79 -1.69
N ASP A 240 -24.13 21.05 -1.82
CA ASP A 240 -25.53 21.42 -1.71
C ASP A 240 -26.39 20.78 -2.82
N SER A 241 -27.72 20.92 -2.71
CA SER A 241 -28.67 20.33 -3.68
C SER A 241 -28.51 20.85 -5.11
N SER A 242 -27.86 22.01 -5.29
CA SER A 242 -27.60 22.62 -6.60
C SER A 242 -26.23 22.25 -7.18
N TYR A 243 -25.40 21.53 -6.42
CA TYR A 243 -24.00 21.25 -6.75
C TYR A 243 -23.17 22.51 -6.97
N CYS A 244 -23.51 23.61 -6.29
CA CYS A 244 -22.74 24.85 -6.37
C CYS A 244 -21.71 24.90 -5.24
N ASP A 245 -22.17 25.00 -4.00
CA ASP A 245 -21.28 25.06 -2.84
C ASP A 245 -21.04 23.67 -2.26
N ALA A 246 -19.90 23.51 -1.57
CA ALA A 246 -19.56 22.26 -0.88
C ALA A 246 -19.25 22.49 0.59
N VAL A 247 -19.57 21.50 1.43
CA VAL A 247 -19.03 21.38 2.78
C VAL A 247 -17.82 20.46 2.70
N PHE A 248 -16.62 21.00 2.95
CA PHE A 248 -15.40 20.22 3.10
C PHE A 248 -15.29 19.73 4.55
N ARG A 249 -15.00 18.44 4.74
CA ARG A 249 -14.85 17.80 6.05
C ARG A 249 -13.51 17.10 6.13
N LEU A 250 -12.83 17.27 7.26
CA LEU A 250 -11.55 16.63 7.55
C LEU A 250 -11.65 15.92 8.90
N GLY A 251 -11.27 14.64 8.93
CA GLY A 251 -10.91 13.92 10.15
C GLY A 251 -9.45 13.51 10.10
N ALA A 252 -8.72 13.62 11.21
CA ALA A 252 -7.32 13.20 11.28
C ALA A 252 -6.96 12.60 12.65
N SER A 253 -6.07 11.61 12.62
CA SER A 253 -5.40 11.06 13.80
C SER A 253 -3.97 11.60 13.89
N VAL A 254 -3.58 12.09 15.06
CA VAL A 254 -2.21 12.49 15.37
C VAL A 254 -1.69 11.62 16.50
N VAL A 255 -0.58 10.93 16.25
CA VAL A 255 0.05 10.02 17.21
C VAL A 255 1.28 10.68 17.84
N ASN A 256 1.52 10.42 19.12
CA ASN A 256 2.77 10.75 19.81
C ASN A 256 3.53 9.47 20.17
N LEU A 257 4.57 9.14 19.41
CA LEU A 257 5.51 8.05 19.68
C LEU A 257 6.77 8.52 20.41
N GLY A 258 6.77 9.76 20.91
CA GLY A 258 7.84 10.29 21.77
C GLY A 258 7.79 9.73 23.19
N GLY A 259 8.87 9.95 23.95
CA GLY A 259 8.99 9.49 25.34
C GLY A 259 8.26 10.35 26.38
N ALA A 260 7.63 11.46 25.98
CA ALA A 260 6.94 12.38 26.88
C ALA A 260 5.65 12.92 26.24
N PRO A 261 4.66 13.35 27.04
CA PRO A 261 3.48 14.03 26.53
C PRO A 261 3.85 15.33 25.79
N ALA A 262 3.14 15.61 24.69
CA ALA A 262 3.39 16.78 23.85
C ALA A 262 2.10 17.40 23.33
N SER A 263 2.08 18.72 23.17
CA SER A 263 0.97 19.46 22.55
C SER A 263 1.38 19.91 21.15
N ALA A 264 0.40 20.07 20.26
CA ALA A 264 0.63 20.56 18.91
C ALA A 264 -0.60 21.29 18.38
N THR A 265 -0.48 21.86 17.18
CA THR A 265 -1.61 22.37 16.40
C THR A 265 -1.56 21.76 15.02
N LEU A 266 -2.67 21.18 14.56
CA LEU A 266 -2.85 20.73 13.19
C LEU A 266 -3.55 21.83 12.39
N GLU A 267 -2.92 22.28 11.31
CA GLU A 267 -3.47 23.26 10.38
C GLU A 267 -3.75 22.60 9.04
N ALA A 268 -4.94 22.83 8.49
CA ALA A 268 -5.31 22.39 7.16
C ALA A 268 -5.39 23.61 6.24
N VAL A 269 -4.68 23.57 5.12
CA VAL A 269 -4.70 24.59 4.07
C VAL A 269 -5.08 23.93 2.76
N LEU A 270 -5.96 24.56 1.99
CA LEU A 270 -6.28 24.14 0.64
C LEU A 270 -5.68 25.16 -0.35
N ALA A 271 -4.75 24.69 -1.18
CA ALA A 271 -4.16 25.46 -2.27
C ALA A 271 -4.81 25.07 -3.60
N ASP A 272 -4.97 26.03 -4.50
CA ASP A 272 -5.44 25.77 -5.87
C ASP A 272 -4.37 25.08 -6.73
N ALA A 273 -4.69 24.82 -8.00
CA ALA A 273 -3.81 24.11 -8.91
C ALA A 273 -2.48 24.83 -9.18
N ASP A 274 -2.47 26.17 -9.08
CA ASP A 274 -1.29 27.01 -9.27
C ASP A 274 -0.46 27.16 -7.97
N GLY A 275 -0.88 26.49 -6.88
CA GLY A 275 -0.25 26.59 -5.57
C GLY A 275 -0.58 27.89 -4.83
N VAL A 276 -1.51 28.68 -5.36
CA VAL A 276 -1.99 29.89 -4.68
C VAL A 276 -2.92 29.46 -3.55
N ARG A 277 -2.62 29.95 -2.35
CA ARG A 277 -3.42 29.66 -1.16
C ARG A 277 -4.75 30.39 -1.27
N ALA A 278 -5.86 29.71 -1.01
CA ALA A 278 -7.14 30.34 -0.78
C ALA A 278 -7.16 31.04 0.61
N GLY A 279 -6.32 32.06 0.82
CA GLY A 279 -6.29 32.85 2.07
C GLY A 279 -5.55 32.19 3.25
N SER A 280 -6.06 32.44 4.47
CA SER A 280 -5.57 31.87 5.75
C SER A 280 -5.92 30.38 5.89
N SER A 281 -5.39 29.70 6.92
CA SER A 281 -5.70 28.29 7.20
C SER A 281 -7.20 28.02 7.18
N LEU A 282 -7.59 26.98 6.43
CA LEU A 282 -8.99 26.59 6.25
C LEU A 282 -9.57 26.03 7.56
N MET A 283 -8.77 25.24 8.27
CA MET A 283 -9.09 24.74 9.61
C MET A 283 -7.85 24.76 10.50
N ARG A 284 -8.07 24.88 11.80
CA ARG A 284 -7.02 24.84 12.83
C ARG A 284 -7.53 24.08 14.04
N PHE A 285 -6.81 23.03 14.43
CA PHE A 285 -7.14 22.19 15.57
C PHE A 285 -6.02 22.25 16.60
N GLY A 286 -6.34 22.75 17.80
CA GLY A 286 -5.45 22.63 18.95
C GLY A 286 -5.48 21.20 19.49
N LEU A 287 -4.31 20.59 19.63
CA LEU A 287 -4.13 19.29 20.26
C LEU A 287 -3.56 19.51 21.65
N GLU A 288 -4.40 19.38 22.66
CA GLU A 288 -3.96 19.38 24.06
C GLU A 288 -3.10 18.15 24.35
N LEU A 289 -2.33 18.22 25.44
CA LEU A 289 -1.25 17.33 25.84
C LEU A 289 -1.50 15.84 25.50
N VAL A 290 -1.00 15.39 24.34
CA VAL A 290 -1.12 14.01 23.85
C VAL A 290 -0.07 13.18 24.55
N ALA A 291 -0.48 12.21 25.36
CA ALA A 291 0.44 11.38 26.13
C ALA A 291 1.32 10.50 25.21
N ALA A 292 2.48 10.07 25.71
CA ALA A 292 3.36 9.14 25.01
C ALA A 292 2.64 7.83 24.67
N GLY A 293 2.82 7.35 23.43
CA GLY A 293 2.17 6.16 22.89
C GLY A 293 0.66 6.30 22.65
N ARG A 294 0.12 7.53 22.66
CA ARG A 294 -1.31 7.79 22.47
C ARG A 294 -1.58 8.57 21.19
N GLU A 295 -2.81 8.46 20.74
CA GLU A 295 -3.36 9.18 19.59
C GLU A 295 -4.41 10.19 20.04
N ALA A 296 -4.49 11.31 19.34
CA ALA A 296 -5.56 12.29 19.42
C ALA A 296 -6.30 12.36 18.08
N GLN A 297 -7.62 12.45 18.14
CA GLN A 297 -8.49 12.56 16.97
C GLN A 297 -9.02 13.99 16.85
N VAL A 298 -9.01 14.54 15.66
CA VAL A 298 -9.60 15.85 15.35
C VAL A 298 -10.54 15.74 14.16
N GLN A 299 -11.60 16.52 14.19
CA GLN A 299 -12.59 16.58 13.12
C GLN A 299 -13.14 18.00 12.98
N GLY A 300 -13.38 18.43 11.75
CA GLY A 300 -13.98 19.73 11.46
C GLY A 300 -14.58 19.80 10.07
N GLU A 301 -15.39 20.84 9.85
CA GLU A 301 -16.03 21.12 8.56
C GLU A 301 -16.10 22.62 8.28
N VAL A 302 -16.15 22.96 6.98
CA VAL A 302 -16.18 24.35 6.49
C VAL A 302 -16.91 24.40 5.16
N ARG A 303 -17.65 25.49 4.91
CA ARG A 303 -18.28 25.74 3.61
C ARG A 303 -17.26 26.34 2.65
N ILE A 304 -17.19 25.77 1.45
CA ILE A 304 -16.44 26.28 0.31
C ILE A 304 -17.45 26.75 -0.72
N ALA A 305 -17.42 28.04 -1.06
CA ALA A 305 -18.28 28.61 -2.08
C ALA A 305 -17.77 28.21 -3.47
N ALA A 306 -18.67 27.66 -4.31
CA ALA A 306 -18.42 27.34 -5.71
C ALA A 306 -17.03 26.72 -6.03
N PRO A 307 -16.58 25.64 -5.34
CA PRO A 307 -15.32 25.01 -5.68
C PRO A 307 -15.36 24.41 -7.10
N ARG A 308 -14.22 24.46 -7.80
CA ARG A 308 -14.12 23.77 -9.10
C ARG A 308 -14.17 22.26 -8.86
N GLN A 309 -15.08 21.61 -9.57
CA GLN A 309 -15.38 20.21 -9.37
C GLN A 309 -14.39 19.32 -10.13
N TRP A 310 -14.12 18.14 -9.58
CA TRP A 310 -13.34 17.10 -10.25
C TRP A 310 -14.25 16.15 -11.04
N SER A 311 -13.82 15.76 -12.23
CA SER A 311 -14.43 14.69 -13.04
C SER A 311 -13.40 14.07 -13.98
N ALA A 312 -13.75 12.99 -14.68
CA ALA A 312 -12.90 12.42 -15.74
C ALA A 312 -12.72 13.35 -16.96
N GLU A 313 -13.61 14.35 -17.11
CA GLU A 313 -13.58 15.34 -18.20
C GLU A 313 -12.80 16.60 -17.81
N ASP A 314 -12.99 17.07 -16.57
CA ASP A 314 -12.26 18.18 -15.95
C ASP A 314 -11.62 17.71 -14.63
N PRO A 315 -10.39 17.17 -14.66
CA PRO A 315 -9.72 16.59 -13.50
C PRO A 315 -9.06 17.67 -12.62
N TYR A 316 -9.82 18.69 -12.22
CA TYR A 316 -9.28 19.76 -11.40
C TYR A 316 -8.95 19.28 -9.98
N LEU A 317 -7.71 19.51 -9.55
CA LEU A 317 -7.21 19.10 -8.24
C LEU A 317 -6.71 20.31 -7.45
N TYR A 318 -7.15 20.39 -6.20
CA TYR A 318 -6.53 21.20 -5.17
C TYR A 318 -5.42 20.41 -4.48
N THR A 319 -4.57 21.10 -3.72
CA THR A 319 -3.61 20.49 -2.79
C THR A 319 -4.02 20.82 -1.36
N LEU A 320 -4.45 19.80 -0.62
CA LEU A 320 -4.64 19.87 0.83
C LEU A 320 -3.27 19.69 1.50
N LEU A 321 -2.86 20.66 2.31
CA LEU A 321 -1.68 20.59 3.17
C LEU A 321 -2.12 20.43 4.62
N LEU A 322 -1.67 19.36 5.27
CA LEU A 322 -1.84 19.13 6.70
C LEU A 322 -0.52 19.43 7.41
N THR A 323 -0.43 20.59 8.06
CA THR A 323 0.79 21.05 8.75
C THR A 323 0.63 20.87 10.26
N LEU A 324 1.48 20.05 10.87
CA LEU A 324 1.57 19.90 12.31
C LEU A 324 2.64 20.85 12.87
N ARG A 325 2.26 21.67 13.85
CA ARG A 325 3.14 22.66 14.48
C ARG A 325 3.27 22.44 15.99
N ALA A 326 4.47 22.62 16.51
CA ALA A 326 4.72 22.69 17.94
C ALA A 326 4.13 23.99 18.54
N PRO A 327 3.96 24.09 19.88
CA PRO A 327 3.42 25.29 20.52
C PRO A 327 4.24 26.56 20.27
N CYS A 328 5.55 26.41 20.03
CA CYS A 328 6.45 27.51 19.65
C CYS A 328 6.31 27.96 18.18
N GLY A 329 5.43 27.33 17.39
CA GLY A 329 5.18 27.67 15.99
C GLY A 329 6.02 26.88 14.97
N THR A 330 7.05 26.15 15.42
CA THR A 330 7.90 25.31 14.57
C THR A 330 7.09 24.23 13.86
N VAL A 331 7.28 24.08 12.55
CA VAL A 331 6.70 22.97 11.79
C VAL A 331 7.38 21.67 12.18
N LEU A 332 6.58 20.68 12.59
CA LEU A 332 7.04 19.32 12.85
C LEU A 332 6.96 18.48 11.58
N GLU A 333 5.85 18.59 10.85
CA GLU A 333 5.57 17.83 9.64
C GLU A 333 4.55 18.55 8.77
N THR A 334 4.67 18.39 7.46
CA THR A 334 3.60 18.69 6.51
C THR A 334 3.27 17.45 5.69
N VAL A 335 1.99 17.13 5.52
CA VAL A 335 1.51 16.03 4.67
C VAL A 335 0.62 16.59 3.56
N PRO A 336 1.05 16.52 2.28
CA PRO A 336 0.23 16.94 1.15
C PRO A 336 -0.72 15.83 0.70
N CYS A 337 -1.87 16.22 0.18
CA CYS A 337 -2.85 15.34 -0.45
C CYS A 337 -3.53 16.06 -1.62
N ARG A 338 -3.60 15.44 -2.79
CA ARG A 338 -4.41 15.97 -3.89
C ARG A 338 -5.88 15.74 -3.58
N PHE A 339 -6.69 16.77 -3.75
CA PHE A 339 -8.12 16.72 -3.40
C PHE A 339 -8.97 17.23 -4.57
N GLY A 340 -9.95 16.43 -4.99
CA GLY A 340 -10.94 16.80 -6.00
C GLY A 340 -12.32 16.90 -5.40
N PHE A 341 -12.99 18.06 -5.55
CA PHE A 341 -14.37 18.21 -5.12
C PHE A 341 -15.29 17.43 -6.04
N ARG A 342 -15.79 16.30 -5.55
CA ARG A 342 -16.73 15.46 -6.29
C ARG A 342 -17.66 14.73 -5.34
N GLN A 343 -18.86 14.45 -5.81
CA GLN A 343 -19.85 13.64 -5.08
C GLN A 343 -20.40 12.55 -5.99
N VAL A 344 -20.30 11.30 -5.51
CA VAL A 344 -20.81 10.11 -6.20
C VAL A 344 -22.07 9.66 -5.51
N GLU A 345 -23.13 9.41 -6.29
CA GLU A 345 -24.43 9.01 -5.76
C GLU A 345 -25.09 7.96 -6.65
N VAL A 346 -25.81 7.04 -6.03
CA VAL A 346 -26.76 6.15 -6.72
C VAL A 346 -28.16 6.67 -6.46
N ARG A 347 -28.91 6.98 -7.53
CA ARG A 347 -30.32 7.40 -7.44
C ARG A 347 -31.15 6.50 -8.34
N GLY A 348 -32.05 5.72 -7.73
CA GLY A 348 -32.77 4.68 -8.45
C GLY A 348 -31.79 3.65 -9.02
N ASN A 349 -31.75 3.52 -10.35
CA ASN A 349 -30.90 2.57 -11.08
C ASN A 349 -29.74 3.24 -11.84
N ALA A 350 -29.36 4.47 -11.49
CA ALA A 350 -28.34 5.22 -12.19
C ALA A 350 -27.28 5.78 -11.23
N LEU A 351 -26.04 5.82 -11.73
CA LEU A 351 -24.89 6.41 -11.08
C LEU A 351 -24.74 7.88 -11.51
N PHE A 352 -24.53 8.75 -10.54
CA PHE A 352 -24.36 10.18 -10.71
C PHE A 352 -23.00 10.63 -10.18
N LEU A 353 -22.40 11.58 -10.89
CA LEU A 353 -21.27 12.37 -10.41
C LEU A 353 -21.67 13.84 -10.46
N ASN A 354 -21.56 14.54 -9.33
CA ASN A 354 -21.88 15.96 -9.21
C ASN A 354 -23.27 16.31 -9.79
N GLY A 355 -24.27 15.47 -9.49
CA GLY A 355 -25.65 15.65 -9.94
C GLY A 355 -25.94 15.25 -11.38
N ARG A 356 -24.94 14.83 -12.14
CA ARG A 356 -25.09 14.40 -13.53
C ARG A 356 -24.98 12.89 -13.65
N LYS A 357 -25.93 12.28 -14.37
CA LYS A 357 -25.87 10.85 -14.69
C LYS A 357 -24.65 10.59 -15.57
N ILE A 358 -23.82 9.63 -15.20
CA ILE A 358 -22.62 9.27 -15.96
C ILE A 358 -22.77 7.92 -16.65
N LEU A 359 -22.06 7.74 -17.77
CA LEU A 359 -21.89 6.46 -18.44
C LEU A 359 -20.45 5.98 -18.25
N LEU A 360 -20.29 4.77 -17.72
CA LEU A 360 -18.98 4.15 -17.56
C LEU A 360 -18.57 3.48 -18.88
N LYS A 361 -17.51 4.01 -19.51
CA LYS A 361 -16.85 3.44 -20.69
C LYS A 361 -15.57 2.78 -20.20
N GLY A 362 -15.75 1.59 -19.61
CA GLY A 362 -14.75 0.95 -18.76
C GLY A 362 -13.91 -0.12 -19.45
N VAL A 363 -12.71 -0.33 -18.92
CA VAL A 363 -11.85 -1.50 -19.20
C VAL A 363 -11.32 -2.09 -17.88
N ASN A 364 -11.02 -3.38 -17.87
CA ASN A 364 -10.26 -4.02 -16.79
C ASN A 364 -8.77 -3.90 -17.11
N ARG A 365 -7.93 -3.64 -16.10
CA ARG A 365 -6.48 -3.54 -16.25
C ARG A 365 -5.77 -4.33 -15.15
N HIS A 366 -4.92 -5.27 -15.56
CA HIS A 366 -3.94 -5.91 -14.68
C HIS A 366 -2.64 -5.08 -14.65
N GLU A 367 -1.96 -5.04 -13.50
CA GLU A 367 -0.60 -4.52 -13.40
C GLU A 367 0.42 -5.56 -13.85
N ILE A 368 0.58 -5.67 -15.16
CA ILE A 368 1.59 -6.53 -15.76
C ILE A 368 2.19 -5.90 -17.02
N GLU A 369 3.50 -5.97 -17.16
CA GLU A 369 4.23 -5.49 -18.33
C GLU A 369 5.17 -6.59 -18.87
N PRO A 370 5.24 -6.80 -20.19
CA PRO A 370 6.22 -7.70 -20.79
C PRO A 370 7.65 -7.33 -20.35
N GLY A 371 8.41 -8.31 -19.88
CA GLY A 371 9.80 -8.13 -19.45
C GLY A 371 9.99 -7.77 -17.97
N THR A 372 9.05 -7.05 -17.33
CA THR A 372 9.16 -6.67 -15.90
C THR A 372 8.14 -7.38 -15.00
N GLY A 373 7.15 -8.07 -15.56
CA GLY A 373 6.15 -8.78 -14.77
C GLY A 373 5.26 -7.79 -14.04
N TYR A 374 5.08 -7.96 -12.73
CA TYR A 374 4.26 -7.05 -11.91
C TYR A 374 4.95 -5.72 -11.63
N ALA A 375 6.25 -5.58 -11.90
CA ALA A 375 7.00 -4.35 -11.68
C ALA A 375 6.75 -3.34 -12.83
N VAL A 376 5.52 -2.85 -12.94
CA VAL A 376 5.10 -1.91 -13.98
C VAL A 376 5.78 -0.55 -13.80
N THR A 377 6.28 0.00 -14.90
CA THR A 377 6.96 1.29 -14.95
C THR A 377 5.99 2.47 -14.91
N LEU A 378 6.46 3.64 -14.45
CA LEU A 378 5.63 4.86 -14.47
C LEU A 378 5.29 5.25 -15.92
N GLU A 379 6.25 5.08 -16.83
CA GLU A 379 6.11 5.30 -18.26
C GLU A 379 5.04 4.36 -18.86
N GLY A 380 5.03 3.09 -18.44
CA GLY A 380 4.01 2.11 -18.80
C GLY A 380 2.61 2.54 -18.34
N MET A 381 2.48 2.99 -17.08
CA MET A 381 1.22 3.50 -16.54
C MET A 381 0.70 4.72 -17.34
N VAL A 382 1.57 5.69 -17.62
CA VAL A 382 1.19 6.88 -18.41
C VAL A 382 0.77 6.49 -19.82
N ARG A 383 1.51 5.58 -20.46
CA ARG A 383 1.18 5.05 -21.79
C ARG A 383 -0.20 4.38 -21.82
N ASP A 384 -0.53 3.57 -20.82
CA ASP A 384 -1.86 2.94 -20.70
C ASP A 384 -2.96 4.01 -20.61
N ILE A 385 -2.79 5.01 -19.76
CA ILE A 385 -3.77 6.10 -19.57
C ILE A 385 -3.96 6.90 -20.85
N GLU A 386 -2.87 7.30 -21.52
CA GLU A 386 -2.95 8.04 -22.77
C GLU A 386 -3.71 7.24 -23.84
N LEU A 387 -3.44 5.93 -23.95
CA LEU A 387 -4.12 5.07 -24.90
C LEU A 387 -5.62 4.99 -24.59
N MET A 388 -5.98 4.79 -23.32
CA MET A 388 -7.36 4.76 -22.84
C MET A 388 -8.09 6.07 -23.17
N LYS A 389 -7.52 7.22 -22.81
CA LYS A 389 -8.11 8.54 -23.07
C LYS A 389 -8.32 8.80 -24.56
N ARG A 390 -7.34 8.45 -25.42
CA ARG A 390 -7.45 8.57 -26.90
C ARG A 390 -8.57 7.69 -27.47
N HIS A 391 -8.93 6.60 -26.79
CA HIS A 391 -9.99 5.68 -27.20
C HIS A 391 -11.30 5.88 -26.42
N ASN A 392 -11.50 7.06 -25.81
CA ASN A 392 -12.72 7.46 -25.10
C ASN A 392 -13.08 6.59 -23.89
N VAL A 393 -12.10 5.86 -23.33
CA VAL A 393 -12.24 5.17 -22.05
C VAL A 393 -12.22 6.22 -20.94
N ASN A 394 -13.14 6.11 -19.99
CA ASN A 394 -13.22 7.00 -18.83
C ASN A 394 -13.16 6.26 -17.49
N THR A 395 -13.16 4.93 -17.49
CA THR A 395 -13.21 4.11 -16.28
C THR A 395 -12.23 2.95 -16.37
N VAL A 396 -11.55 2.65 -15.28
CA VAL A 396 -10.72 1.45 -15.13
C VAL A 396 -11.13 0.70 -13.87
N ARG A 397 -11.27 -0.63 -14.00
CA ARG A 397 -11.34 -1.53 -12.85
C ARG A 397 -9.95 -2.14 -12.63
N THR A 398 -9.44 -2.03 -11.41
CA THR A 398 -8.14 -2.59 -11.01
C THR A 398 -8.28 -4.10 -10.77
N CYS A 399 -8.31 -4.88 -11.85
CA CYS A 399 -8.57 -6.31 -11.78
C CYS A 399 -7.31 -7.06 -11.30
N HIS A 400 -7.33 -7.87 -10.24
CA HIS A 400 -8.38 -8.01 -9.23
C HIS A 400 -7.79 -7.76 -7.85
N TYR A 401 -7.24 -6.55 -7.72
CA TYR A 401 -6.46 -6.13 -6.55
C TYR A 401 -6.17 -4.63 -6.59
N PRO A 402 -5.74 -4.02 -5.46
CA PRO A 402 -5.35 -2.63 -5.46
C PRO A 402 -4.05 -2.43 -6.24
N ASP A 403 -4.08 -1.57 -7.25
CA ASP A 403 -2.90 -1.18 -8.04
C ASP A 403 -1.85 -0.41 -7.19
N ASP A 404 -0.69 -0.12 -7.77
CA ASP A 404 0.35 0.75 -7.21
C ASP A 404 -0.23 2.15 -6.91
N PRO A 405 0.07 2.78 -5.76
CA PRO A 405 -0.44 4.11 -5.42
C PRO A 405 -0.22 5.18 -6.51
N ARG A 406 0.86 5.07 -7.29
CA ARG A 406 1.15 5.98 -8.41
C ARG A 406 0.07 5.94 -9.50
N TRP A 407 -0.59 4.79 -9.67
CA TRP A 407 -1.70 4.65 -10.62
C TRP A 407 -2.89 5.54 -10.26
N TYR A 408 -3.24 5.62 -8.97
CA TYR A 408 -4.33 6.44 -8.47
C TYR A 408 -4.00 7.93 -8.60
N ASP A 409 -2.77 8.33 -8.24
CA ASP A 409 -2.27 9.69 -8.46
C ASP A 409 -2.31 10.10 -9.94
N LEU A 410 -2.01 9.18 -10.85
CA LEU A 410 -2.15 9.43 -12.28
C LEU A 410 -3.62 9.53 -12.70
N CYS A 411 -4.50 8.65 -12.23
CA CYS A 411 -5.91 8.66 -12.57
C CYS A 411 -6.64 9.91 -12.05
N ASP A 412 -6.25 10.40 -10.87
CA ASP A 412 -6.69 11.69 -10.34
C ASP A 412 -6.33 12.84 -11.29
N ARG A 413 -5.09 12.85 -11.80
CA ARG A 413 -4.55 13.93 -12.67
C ARG A 413 -5.07 13.88 -14.10
N TYR A 414 -5.16 12.69 -14.69
CA TYR A 414 -5.57 12.51 -16.08
C TYR A 414 -7.09 12.40 -16.25
N GLY A 415 -7.83 12.27 -15.14
CA GLY A 415 -9.28 12.11 -15.16
C GLY A 415 -9.70 10.75 -15.70
N ILE A 416 -9.51 9.72 -14.88
CA ILE A 416 -10.03 8.37 -15.07
C ILE A 416 -10.79 7.97 -13.82
N TYR A 417 -12.00 7.45 -13.95
CA TYR A 417 -12.73 6.86 -12.85
C TYR A 417 -12.17 5.48 -12.48
N ILE A 418 -12.08 5.18 -11.21
CA ILE A 418 -11.57 3.91 -10.69
C ILE A 418 -12.66 3.14 -9.95
N VAL A 419 -12.79 1.87 -10.32
CA VAL A 419 -13.36 0.82 -9.48
C VAL A 419 -12.18 0.15 -8.77
N GLY A 420 -11.95 0.54 -7.52
CA GLY A 420 -10.87 -0.03 -6.70
C GLY A 420 -11.32 -1.38 -6.14
N GLU A 421 -10.53 -2.43 -6.34
CA GLU A 421 -10.91 -3.79 -5.97
C GLU A 421 -9.94 -4.41 -4.96
N ALA A 422 -10.48 -5.02 -3.90
CA ALA A 422 -9.66 -5.71 -2.92
C ALA A 422 -9.01 -6.96 -3.54
N ASN A 423 -7.81 -7.31 -3.07
CA ASN A 423 -7.08 -8.48 -3.53
C ASN A 423 -7.69 -9.76 -2.93
N VAL A 424 -8.87 -10.15 -3.37
CA VAL A 424 -9.60 -11.32 -2.85
C VAL A 424 -10.14 -12.09 -4.05
N GLU A 425 -9.49 -13.20 -4.37
CA GLU A 425 -9.98 -14.17 -5.34
C GLU A 425 -9.61 -15.59 -4.92
N SER A 426 -10.61 -16.47 -4.81
CA SER A 426 -10.42 -17.88 -4.46
C SER A 426 -11.11 -18.81 -5.47
N HIS A 427 -10.95 -18.50 -6.75
CA HIS A 427 -11.64 -19.15 -7.87
C HIS A 427 -11.51 -20.68 -7.81
N GLY A 428 -10.30 -21.21 -7.57
CA GLY A 428 -10.01 -22.63 -7.49
C GLY A 428 -10.68 -23.38 -6.33
N MET A 429 -11.26 -22.67 -5.36
CA MET A 429 -12.06 -23.26 -4.27
C MET A 429 -13.53 -23.48 -4.67
N GLY A 430 -13.96 -22.86 -5.77
CA GLY A 430 -15.35 -22.86 -6.23
C GLY A 430 -16.29 -22.08 -5.30
N TYR A 431 -17.58 -22.07 -5.65
CA TYR A 431 -18.60 -21.22 -5.00
C TYR A 431 -19.58 -22.00 -4.11
N GLY A 432 -19.31 -23.28 -3.88
CA GLY A 432 -20.12 -24.17 -3.05
C GLY A 432 -19.64 -24.22 -1.60
N GLU A 433 -19.81 -25.37 -0.95
CA GLU A 433 -19.41 -25.58 0.46
C GLU A 433 -17.91 -25.32 0.72
N ASN A 434 -17.06 -25.50 -0.29
CA ASN A 434 -15.61 -25.29 -0.21
C ASN A 434 -15.16 -23.84 -0.41
N SER A 435 -16.06 -22.91 -0.81
CA SER A 435 -15.72 -21.49 -0.94
C SER A 435 -15.13 -20.96 0.37
N LEU A 436 -14.07 -20.14 0.26
CA LEU A 436 -13.43 -19.51 1.41
C LEU A 436 -14.23 -18.34 1.98
N ALA A 437 -15.29 -17.90 1.28
CA ALA A 437 -16.24 -16.91 1.79
C ALA A 437 -17.15 -17.46 2.91
N ASN A 438 -17.32 -18.79 3.00
CA ASN A 438 -18.18 -19.44 4.00
C ASN A 438 -17.54 -19.61 5.39
N PRO A 439 -16.32 -20.20 5.53
CA PRO A 439 -15.77 -20.54 6.83
C PRO A 439 -15.24 -19.30 7.57
N ARG A 440 -15.73 -19.08 8.79
CA ARG A 440 -15.36 -17.95 9.66
C ARG A 440 -13.84 -17.78 9.90
N ARG A 441 -13.06 -18.86 9.81
CA ARG A 441 -11.59 -18.80 9.97
C ARG A 441 -10.89 -17.91 8.93
N TRP A 442 -11.54 -17.61 7.79
CA TRP A 442 -11.04 -16.71 6.75
C TRP A 442 -11.60 -15.27 6.83
N GLU A 443 -12.52 -15.00 7.76
CA GLU A 443 -13.18 -13.69 7.92
C GLU A 443 -12.14 -12.57 8.06
N ALA A 444 -11.17 -12.74 8.96
CA ALA A 444 -10.15 -11.74 9.22
C ALA A 444 -9.27 -11.44 7.98
N ALA A 445 -8.95 -12.46 7.18
CA ALA A 445 -8.15 -12.29 5.96
C ALA A 445 -8.91 -11.51 4.87
N HIS A 446 -10.22 -11.77 4.70
CA HIS A 446 -11.07 -11.03 3.77
C HIS A 446 -11.23 -9.56 4.19
N VAL A 447 -11.49 -9.34 5.48
CA VAL A 447 -11.68 -8.00 6.05
C VAL A 447 -10.40 -7.18 5.96
N ASP A 448 -9.23 -7.74 6.31
CA ASP A 448 -7.94 -7.05 6.23
C ASP A 448 -7.65 -6.54 4.82
N ARG A 449 -7.85 -7.39 3.80
CA ARG A 449 -7.65 -7.05 2.38
C ARG A 449 -8.54 -5.88 1.94
N ASN A 450 -9.81 -5.87 2.36
CA ASN A 450 -10.75 -4.79 2.06
C ASN A 450 -10.44 -3.49 2.81
N VAL A 451 -10.20 -3.57 4.12
CA VAL A 451 -9.87 -2.42 4.97
C VAL A 451 -8.58 -1.78 4.48
N ARG A 452 -7.53 -2.55 4.20
CA ARG A 452 -6.25 -2.01 3.71
C ARG A 452 -6.38 -1.23 2.41
N MET A 453 -7.18 -1.72 1.46
CA MET A 453 -7.46 -0.99 0.22
C MET A 453 -8.14 0.35 0.52
N VAL A 454 -9.27 0.31 1.25
CA VAL A 454 -10.05 1.53 1.53
C VAL A 454 -9.22 2.52 2.32
N GLU A 455 -8.54 2.09 3.38
CA GLU A 455 -7.75 2.98 4.22
C GLU A 455 -6.62 3.66 3.44
N ARG A 456 -5.96 2.95 2.52
CA ARG A 456 -4.90 3.49 1.67
C ARG A 456 -5.43 4.51 0.67
N ASP A 457 -6.57 4.20 0.03
CA ASP A 457 -7.01 4.89 -1.20
C ASP A 457 -8.20 5.85 -0.99
N LYS A 458 -8.77 5.95 0.23
CA LYS A 458 -9.98 6.73 0.56
C LYS A 458 -9.97 8.20 0.14
N ASN A 459 -8.79 8.80 -0.04
CA ASN A 459 -8.64 10.21 -0.38
C ASN A 459 -8.52 10.48 -1.89
N HIS A 460 -8.43 9.45 -2.74
CA HIS A 460 -8.33 9.63 -4.20
C HIS A 460 -9.70 9.98 -4.82
N PRO A 461 -9.88 11.17 -5.44
CA PRO A 461 -11.12 11.53 -6.11
C PRO A 461 -11.47 10.62 -7.30
N CYS A 462 -10.47 9.96 -7.91
CA CYS A 462 -10.70 9.01 -9.00
C CYS A 462 -11.49 7.78 -8.57
N VAL A 463 -11.39 7.33 -7.32
CA VAL A 463 -12.07 6.12 -6.86
C VAL A 463 -13.55 6.39 -6.65
N ILE A 464 -14.41 5.93 -7.55
CA ILE A 464 -15.86 6.15 -7.50
C ILE A 464 -16.63 4.95 -6.94
N MET A 465 -16.00 3.78 -6.90
CA MET A 465 -16.60 2.53 -6.42
C MET A 465 -15.55 1.63 -5.77
N TRP A 466 -15.97 0.89 -4.75
CA TRP A 466 -15.18 -0.15 -4.10
C TRP A 466 -15.76 -1.53 -4.43
N SER A 467 -14.92 -2.43 -4.92
CA SER A 467 -15.24 -3.83 -5.16
C SER A 467 -14.59 -4.70 -4.09
N MET A 468 -15.34 -5.67 -3.56
CA MET A 468 -14.91 -6.49 -2.42
C MET A 468 -13.91 -7.60 -2.80
N GLY A 469 -13.73 -7.85 -4.09
CA GLY A 469 -12.96 -8.96 -4.64
C GLY A 469 -13.52 -9.43 -5.98
N ASN A 470 -13.08 -10.61 -6.43
CA ASN A 470 -13.52 -11.26 -7.66
C ASN A 470 -13.66 -12.77 -7.40
N GLU A 471 -14.74 -13.41 -7.89
CA GLU A 471 -14.89 -14.88 -7.90
C GLU A 471 -14.46 -15.61 -6.61
N ALA A 472 -14.95 -15.16 -5.44
CA ALA A 472 -14.57 -15.67 -4.11
C ALA A 472 -15.76 -16.05 -3.23
#